data_AF-A0A2D0IZB8-F1
#
_entry.id   AF-A0A2D0IZB8-F1
#
_cell.length_a   1.000
_cell.length_b   1.000
_cell.length_c   1.000
_cell.angle_alpha   90.00
_cell.angle_beta   90.00
_cell.angle_gamma   90.00
#
_symmetry.space_group_name_H-M   'P 1'
#
loop_
_entity.id
_entity.type
_entity.pdbx_description
1 polymer ?
#
loop_
_entity_poly.entity_id
_entity_poly.type
_entity_poly.pdbx_seq_one_letter_code
_entity_poly.pdbx_strand_id
1 'polypeptide(L)' 'MLVILRTNTFTSATQVAAYLGVIPIEKQSGTSVHGRVRLSKTDPAEIRAKLFMSALTAIRFNPT' A
#
# COMPACT_ATOMS: atom_id res chain seq x y z
N MET A 1 -11.64 -6.33 3.47
CA MET A 1 -10.31 -6.25 4.12
C MET A 1 -10.12 -7.35 5.17
N LEU A 2 -11.03 -7.53 6.14
CA LEU A 2 -10.92 -8.57 7.18
C LEU A 2 -10.68 -10.00 6.66
N VAL A 3 -11.34 -10.40 5.57
CA VAL A 3 -11.10 -11.72 4.94
C VAL A 3 -9.64 -11.90 4.57
N ILE A 4 -9.01 -10.90 3.93
CA ILE A 4 -7.61 -10.95 3.49
C ILE A 4 -6.68 -11.13 4.69
N LEU A 5 -6.94 -10.42 5.79
CA LEU A 5 -6.13 -10.52 7.01
C LEU A 5 -6.28 -11.86 7.73
N ARG A 6 -7.44 -12.52 7.58
CA ARG A 6 -7.74 -13.78 8.26
C ARG A 6 -7.33 -15.01 7.44
N THR A 7 -7.34 -14.92 6.11
CA THR A 7 -6.98 -16.02 5.20
C THR A 7 -5.47 -16.14 5.00
N ASN A 8 -4.71 -15.09 5.29
CA ASN A 8 -3.25 -15.07 5.15
C ASN A 8 -2.60 -14.97 6.53
N THR A 9 -1.52 -15.72 6.74
CA THR A 9 -0.73 -15.68 7.98
C THR A 9 0.28 -14.53 7.91
N PHE A 10 -0.13 -13.33 8.30
CA PHE A 10 0.78 -12.20 8.43
C PHE A 10 1.35 -12.12 9.84
N THR A 11 2.67 -11.98 9.95
CA THR A 11 3.39 -11.81 11.22
C THR A 11 3.58 -10.34 11.60
N SER A 12 3.45 -9.42 10.64
CA SER A 12 3.63 -7.99 10.87
C SER A 12 2.77 -7.11 9.96
N ALA A 13 2.50 -5.88 10.38
CA ALA A 13 1.79 -4.88 9.58
C ALA A 13 2.54 -4.55 8.27
N THR A 14 3.87 -4.62 8.26
CA THR A 14 4.68 -4.39 7.05
C THR A 14 4.44 -5.46 6.00
N GLN A 15 4.27 -6.73 6.40
CA GLN A 15 3.91 -7.80 5.46
C GLN A 15 2.53 -7.58 4.85
N VAL A 16 1.57 -7.15 5.65
CA VAL A 16 0.24 -6.76 5.17
C VAL A 16 0.36 -5.61 4.16
N ALA A 17 1.12 -4.57 4.48
CA ALA A 17 1.32 -3.41 3.61
C ALA A 17 2.01 -3.78 2.28
N ALA A 18 2.96 -4.70 2.31
CA ALA A 18 3.64 -5.23 1.12
C ALA A 18 2.67 -6.07 0.27
N TYR A 19 1.88 -6.94 0.91
CA TYR A 19 0.85 -7.75 0.23
C TYR A 19 -0.23 -6.89 -0.43
N LEU A 20 -0.64 -5.81 0.23
CA LEU A 20 -1.60 -4.84 -0.27
C LEU A 20 -1.00 -3.80 -1.23
N GLY A 21 0.30 -3.90 -1.54
CA GLY A 21 0.99 -2.97 -2.45
C GLY A 21 0.84 -1.50 -2.05
N VAL A 22 0.87 -1.23 -0.75
CA VAL A 22 0.89 0.14 -0.21
C VAL A 22 2.24 0.49 0.39
N ILE A 23 3.23 -0.39 0.26
CA ILE A 23 4.62 -0.10 0.65
C ILE A 23 5.30 0.78 -0.42
N PRO A 24 6.05 1.83 -0.04
CA PRO A 24 6.84 2.60 -0.98
C PRO A 24 7.97 1.74 -1.57
N ILE A 25 8.26 1.96 -2.85
CA ILE A 25 9.39 1.39 -3.58
C ILE A 25 10.25 2.54 -4.10
N GLU A 26 11.54 2.46 -3.77
CA GLU A 26 12.56 3.33 -4.31
C GLU A 26 12.97 2.89 -5.72
N LYS A 27 13.19 3.84 -6.62
CA LYS A 27 13.73 3.56 -7.96
C LYS A 27 15.20 3.98 -7.98
N GLN A 28 16.09 3.06 -7.67
CA GLN A 28 17.53 3.28 -7.71
C GLN A 28 18.22 2.37 -8.74
N SER A 29 19.26 2.89 -9.40
CA SER A 29 20.16 2.11 -10.25
C SER A 29 21.57 2.66 -10.14
N GLY A 30 22.48 1.87 -9.57
CA GLY A 30 23.84 2.30 -9.26
C GLY A 30 23.85 3.54 -8.36
N THR A 31 24.78 4.45 -8.61
CA THR A 31 24.97 5.68 -7.81
C THR A 31 24.36 6.93 -8.45
N SER A 32 23.80 6.85 -9.66
CA SER A 32 23.38 8.03 -10.43
C SER A 32 21.87 8.18 -10.60
N VAL A 33 21.12 7.07 -10.56
CA VAL A 33 19.66 7.11 -10.73
C VAL A 33 18.97 7.13 -9.37
N HIS A 34 18.35 8.26 -9.03
CA HIS A 34 17.51 8.43 -7.85
C HIS A 34 16.12 8.90 -8.30
N GLY A 35 15.27 7.94 -8.68
CA GLY A 35 13.92 8.22 -9.15
C GLY A 35 12.95 8.47 -8.00
N ARG A 36 11.82 9.14 -8.31
CA ARG A 36 10.73 9.36 -7.35
C ARG A 36 10.21 8.05 -6.77
N VAL A 37 10.07 8.02 -5.44
CA VAL A 37 9.44 6.91 -4.70
C VAL A 37 7.97 6.76 -5.10
N ARG A 38 7.53 5.51 -5.30
CA ARG A 38 6.14 5.19 -5.71
C ARG A 38 5.61 4.02 -4.90
N LEU A 39 4.29 3.86 -4.83
CA LEU A 39 3.68 2.68 -4.22
C LEU A 39 3.99 1.41 -5.03
N SER A 40 4.21 0.32 -4.32
CA SER A 40 4.31 -1.03 -4.84
C SER A 40 3.03 -1.44 -5.55
N LYS A 41 3.02 -1.60 -6.87
CA LYS A 41 1.78 -2.01 -7.59
C LYS A 41 1.63 -3.52 -7.72
N THR A 42 2.27 -4.28 -6.82
CA THR A 42 2.32 -5.75 -6.87
C THR A 42 0.96 -6.39 -6.55
N ASP A 43 0.07 -5.68 -5.87
CA ASP A 43 -1.22 -6.18 -5.41
C ASP A 43 -2.36 -5.98 -6.43
N PRO A 44 -3.51 -6.66 -6.23
CA PRO A 44 -4.71 -6.48 -7.06
C PRO A 44 -5.23 -5.05 -7.03
N ALA A 45 -5.32 -4.41 -8.20
CA ALA A 45 -5.71 -3.01 -8.33
C ALA A 45 -7.03 -2.64 -7.63
N GLU A 46 -7.97 -3.59 -7.54
CA GLU A 46 -9.26 -3.41 -6.88
C GLU A 46 -9.12 -3.18 -5.35
N ILE A 47 -8.22 -3.92 -4.70
CA ILE A 47 -7.99 -3.82 -3.26
C ILE A 47 -7.38 -2.45 -2.92
N ARG A 48 -6.35 -2.05 -3.68
CA ARG A 48 -5.73 -0.74 -3.56
C ARG A 48 -6.71 0.41 -3.80
N ALA A 49 -7.62 0.28 -4.78
CA ALA A 49 -8.65 1.28 -5.03
C ALA A 49 -9.61 1.45 -3.84
N LYS A 50 -10.02 0.35 -3.21
CA LYS A 50 -10.87 0.38 -2.00
C LYS A 50 -10.15 1.09 -0.85
N LEU A 51 -8.87 0.78 -0.62
CA LEU A 51 -8.05 1.43 0.39
C LEU A 51 -7.89 2.93 0.11
N PHE A 52 -7.57 3.29 -1.12
CA PHE A 52 -7.42 4.69 -1.53
C PHE A 52 -8.70 5.49 -1.30
N MET A 53 -9.85 4.97 -1.76
CA MET A 53 -11.12 5.66 -1.55
C MET A 53 -11.48 5.76 -0.07
N SER A 54 -11.25 4.71 0.71
CA SER A 54 -11.49 4.78 2.17
C SER A 54 -10.64 5.84 2.85
N ALA A 55 -9.38 6.01 2.45
CA ALA A 55 -8.50 7.05 2.96
C ALA A 55 -8.98 8.45 2.57
N LEU A 56 -9.40 8.65 1.31
CA LEU A 56 -9.95 9.93 0.85
C LEU A 56 -11.25 10.29 1.60
N THR A 57 -12.14 9.31 1.80
CA THR A 57 -13.37 9.50 2.58
C THR A 57 -13.05 9.89 4.02
N ALA A 58 -12.08 9.21 4.65
CA ALA A 58 -11.63 9.55 6.00
C ALA A 58 -11.07 10.97 6.09
N ILE A 59 -10.23 11.39 5.13
CA ILE A 59 -9.69 12.76 5.07
C ILE A 59 -10.83 13.80 4.96
N ARG A 60 -11.87 13.50 4.17
CA ARG A 60 -12.97 14.44 3.93
C ARG A 60 -13.92 14.56 5.12
N PHE A 61 -14.27 13.46 5.77
CA PHE A 61 -15.35 13.40 6.76
C PHE A 61 -14.87 13.22 8.20
N ASN A 62 -13.60 12.90 8.40
CA ASN A 62 -12.90 12.96 9.68
C ASN A 62 -11.69 13.92 9.59
N PRO A 63 -11.91 15.19 9.18
CA PRO A 63 -10.86 16.18 9.27
C PRO A 63 -10.57 16.46 10.75
N THR A 64 -9.32 16.33 11.14
CA THR A 64 -8.79 16.79 12.43
C THR A 64 -8.93 18.29 12.58
#